data_AF-A0A7X8PVK6-F1
#
_entry.id   AF-A0A7X8PVK6-F1
#
_cell.length_a   1.000
_cell.length_b   1.000
_cell.length_c   1.000
_cell.angle_alpha   90.00
_cell.angle_beta   90.00
_cell.angle_gamma   90.00
#
_symmetry.space_group_name_H-M   'P 1'
#
loop_
_entity.id
_entity.type
_entity.pdbx_description
1 polymer ?
#
loop_
_entity_poly.entity_id
_entity_poly.type
_entity_poly.pdbx_seq_one_letter_code
_entity_poly.pdbx_strand_id
1 'polypeptide(L)'
;MINKEKDKWVTEELTPKLSEYKATIKELEKYKPKTLTEEEKKLQEKELELFNKEKELLLREHGLSEFGELFNVESIEELETKIAKFKEVMAEKKIDNSFIPADKKNVTDKYSEFEKSKNVTGMISSKLSSLFNK
;
A
#
# COMPACT_ATOMS: atom_id res chain seq x y z
N MET A 1 78.31 -0.10 15.46
CA MET A 1 77.27 0.27 16.45
C MET A 1 75.94 0.59 15.77
N ILE A 2 75.91 1.41 14.73
CA ILE A 2 74.68 1.78 13.99
C ILE A 2 73.83 0.59 13.51
N ASN A 3 74.43 -0.49 13.01
CA ASN A 3 73.65 -1.65 12.55
C ASN A 3 72.94 -2.40 13.70
N LYS A 4 73.57 -2.49 14.88
CA LYS A 4 72.93 -3.09 16.06
C LYS A 4 71.74 -2.26 16.56
N GLU A 5 71.88 -0.94 16.54
CA GLU A 5 70.79 -0.01 16.89
C GLU A 5 69.62 -0.14 15.92
N LYS A 6 69.91 -0.26 14.62
CA LYS A 6 68.90 -0.48 13.57
C LYS A 6 68.19 -1.81 13.72
N ASP A 7 68.92 -2.90 13.95
CA ASP A 7 68.32 -4.22 14.16
C ASP A 7 67.43 -4.23 15.41
N LYS A 8 67.86 -3.54 16.47
CA LYS A 8 67.10 -3.39 17.71
C LYS A 8 65.83 -2.57 17.50
N TRP A 9 65.89 -1.45 16.79
CA TRP A 9 64.71 -0.67 16.42
C TRP A 9 63.72 -1.45 15.54
N VAL A 10 64.23 -2.20 14.55
CA VAL A 10 63.41 -3.04 13.67
C VAL A 10 62.67 -4.10 14.49
N THR A 11 63.33 -4.72 15.46
CA THR A 11 62.76 -5.82 16.26
C THR A 11 61.85 -5.34 17.39
N GLU A 12 62.25 -4.30 18.12
CA GLU A 12 61.54 -3.83 19.31
C GLU A 12 60.40 -2.85 18.98
N GLU A 13 60.49 -2.08 17.89
CA GLU A 13 59.46 -1.08 17.56
C GLU A 13 58.67 -1.41 16.29
N LEU A 14 59.38 -1.79 15.20
CA LEU A 14 58.72 -1.91 13.90
C LEU A 14 57.88 -3.18 13.79
N THR A 15 58.42 -4.35 14.19
CA THR A 15 57.69 -5.63 14.17
C THR A 15 56.42 -5.64 15.02
N PRO A 16 56.42 -5.17 16.29
CA PRO A 16 55.20 -5.15 17.09
C PRO A 16 54.15 -4.18 16.53
N LYS A 17 54.53 -2.99 16.07
CA LYS A 17 53.59 -2.09 15.37
C LYS A 17 53.01 -2.71 14.11
N LEU A 18 53.82 -3.42 13.32
CA LEU A 18 53.35 -4.11 12.12
C LEU A 18 52.36 -5.24 12.46
N SER A 19 52.60 -5.94 13.58
CA SER A 19 51.68 -6.95 14.12
C SER A 19 50.35 -6.33 14.55
N GLU A 20 50.37 -5.22 15.29
CA GLU A 20 49.18 -4.47 15.69
C GLU A 20 48.39 -3.96 14.48
N TYR A 21 49.07 -3.39 13.48
CA TYR A 21 48.42 -2.96 12.25
C TYR A 21 47.80 -4.12 11.48
N LYS A 22 48.45 -5.28 11.41
CA LYS A 22 47.87 -6.47 10.79
C LYS A 22 46.65 -6.99 11.54
N ALA A 23 46.67 -6.96 12.88
CA ALA A 23 45.53 -7.37 13.70
C ALA A 23 44.33 -6.42 13.52
N THR A 24 44.56 -5.11 13.56
CA THR A 24 43.51 -4.10 13.35
C THR A 24 42.94 -4.16 11.93
N ILE A 25 43.77 -4.35 10.90
CA ILE A 25 43.29 -4.56 9.52
C ILE A 25 42.38 -5.80 9.45
N LYS A 26 42.77 -6.91 10.08
CA LYS A 26 41.97 -8.15 10.10
C LYS A 26 40.64 -8.00 10.83
N GLU A 27 40.59 -7.16 11.87
CA GLU A 27 39.33 -6.80 12.52
C GLU A 27 38.45 -5.92 11.64
N LEU A 28 39.05 -4.93 10.96
CA LEU A 28 38.35 -4.02 10.06
C LEU A 28 37.82 -4.70 8.79
N GLU A 29 38.50 -5.75 8.31
CA GLU A 29 38.04 -6.55 7.17
C GLU A 29 36.69 -7.22 7.41
N LYS A 30 36.30 -7.48 8.67
CA LYS A 30 34.97 -8.02 9.01
C LYS A 30 33.83 -7.03 8.76
N TYR A 31 34.14 -5.73 8.73
CA TYR A 31 33.18 -4.66 8.48
C TYR A 31 33.17 -4.22 7.02
N LYS A 32 34.01 -4.80 6.16
CA LYS A 32 33.89 -4.55 4.73
C LYS A 32 32.52 -5.06 4.27
N PRO A 33 31.72 -4.23 3.58
CA PRO A 33 30.49 -4.69 2.99
C PRO A 33 30.83 -5.86 2.06
N LYS A 34 30.18 -7.01 2.28
CA LYS A 34 30.33 -8.16 1.38
C LYS A 34 30.07 -7.66 -0.03
N THR A 35 31.07 -7.77 -0.89
CA THR A 35 30.87 -7.55 -2.32
C THR A 35 29.94 -8.65 -2.78
N LEU A 36 28.66 -8.32 -2.94
CA LEU A 36 27.67 -9.20 -3.54
C LEU A 36 28.29 -9.75 -4.82
N THR A 37 28.43 -11.06 -4.85
CA THR A 37 28.95 -11.80 -5.99
C THR A 37 28.09 -11.45 -7.20
N GLU A 38 28.64 -11.48 -8.40
CA GLU A 38 27.91 -11.07 -9.61
C GLU A 38 26.62 -11.90 -9.82
N GLU A 39 26.60 -13.13 -9.29
CA GLU A 39 25.41 -13.98 -9.22
C GLU A 39 24.36 -13.47 -8.21
N GLU A 40 24.76 -12.99 -7.04
CA GLU A 40 23.84 -12.46 -6.01
C GLU A 40 23.19 -11.15 -6.50
N LYS A 41 23.93 -10.30 -7.22
CA LYS A 41 23.37 -9.10 -7.85
C LYS A 41 22.34 -9.45 -8.93
N LYS A 42 22.65 -10.41 -9.80
CA LYS A 42 21.72 -10.89 -10.83
C LYS A 42 20.47 -11.52 -10.22
N LEU A 43 20.60 -12.18 -9.07
CA LEU A 43 19.46 -12.74 -8.36
C LEU A 43 18.55 -11.64 -7.80
N GLN A 44 19.13 -10.63 -7.14
CA GLN A 44 18.38 -9.48 -6.62
C GLN A 44 17.67 -8.70 -7.73
N GLU A 45 18.33 -8.49 -8.87
CA GLU A 45 17.70 -7.83 -10.03
C GLU A 45 16.50 -8.64 -10.55
N LYS A 46 16.63 -9.97 -10.63
CA LYS A 46 15.53 -10.85 -11.04
C LYS A 46 14.37 -10.84 -10.04
N GLU A 47 14.66 -10.84 -8.75
CA GLU A 47 13.63 -10.77 -7.70
C GLU A 47 12.85 -9.46 -7.80
N LEU A 48 13.55 -8.34 -7.99
CA LEU A 48 12.93 -7.04 -8.19
C LEU A 48 12.09 -6.98 -9.47
N GLU A 49 12.59 -7.55 -10.57
CA GLU A 49 11.86 -7.63 -11.83
C GLU A 49 10.59 -8.49 -11.69
N LEU A 50 10.68 -9.62 -11.02
CA LEU A 50 9.56 -10.53 -10.77
C LEU A 50 8.49 -9.83 -9.93
N PHE A 51 8.90 -9.17 -8.84
CA PHE A 51 8.01 -8.42 -7.97
C PHE A 51 7.27 -7.30 -8.72
N ASN A 52 7.99 -6.54 -9.56
CA ASN A 52 7.38 -5.48 -10.35
C ASN A 52 6.34 -6.03 -11.35
N LYS A 53 6.64 -7.17 -11.99
CA LYS A 53 5.68 -7.84 -12.88
C LYS A 53 4.45 -8.34 -12.12
N GLU A 54 4.64 -8.99 -10.98
CA GLU A 54 3.54 -9.46 -10.14
C GLU A 54 2.65 -8.29 -9.69
N LYS A 55 3.26 -7.19 -9.23
CA LYS A 55 2.54 -5.96 -8.89
C LYS A 55 1.71 -5.44 -10.06
N GLU A 56 2.28 -5.34 -11.26
CA GLU A 56 1.59 -4.85 -12.44
C GLU A 56 0.43 -5.77 -12.85
N LEU A 57 0.63 -7.10 -12.80
CA LEU A 57 -0.41 -8.09 -13.07
C LEU A 57 -1.59 -7.92 -12.11
N LEU A 58 -1.32 -7.83 -10.81
CA LEU A 58 -2.35 -7.77 -9.77
C LEU A 58 -3.15 -6.46 -9.84
N LEU A 59 -2.47 -5.34 -10.11
CA LEU A 59 -3.13 -4.06 -10.39
C LEU A 59 -4.01 -4.13 -11.64
N ARG A 60 -3.54 -4.76 -12.70
CA ARG A 60 -4.29 -4.94 -13.95
C ARG A 60 -5.52 -5.82 -13.76
N GLU A 61 -5.42 -6.92 -13.02
CA GLU A 61 -6.56 -7.79 -12.67
C GLU A 61 -7.65 -7.05 -11.90
N HIS A 62 -7.26 -6.04 -11.13
CA HIS A 62 -8.18 -5.19 -10.39
C HIS A 62 -8.62 -3.92 -11.14
N GLY A 63 -8.20 -3.73 -12.39
CA GLY A 63 -8.53 -2.55 -13.19
C GLY A 63 -7.86 -1.27 -12.69
N LEU A 64 -6.77 -1.39 -11.92
CA LEU A 64 -6.04 -0.31 -11.29
C LEU A 64 -4.69 -0.01 -11.97
N SER A 65 -4.50 -0.47 -13.20
CA SER A 65 -3.24 -0.33 -13.94
C SER A 65 -2.78 1.14 -14.04
N GLU A 66 -3.72 2.06 -14.22
CA GLU A 66 -3.47 3.51 -14.32
C GLU A 66 -3.03 4.14 -12.99
N PHE A 67 -3.23 3.45 -11.87
CA PHE A 67 -2.91 3.94 -10.53
C PHE A 67 -1.63 3.32 -9.97
N GLY A 68 -0.83 2.61 -10.78
CA GLY A 68 0.32 1.83 -10.29
C GLY A 68 1.39 2.65 -9.54
N GLU A 69 1.52 3.93 -9.86
CA GLU A 69 2.40 4.88 -9.15
C GLU A 69 1.93 5.17 -7.72
N LEU A 70 0.64 5.02 -7.42
CA LEU A 70 0.09 5.27 -6.08
C LEU A 70 0.38 4.13 -5.10
N PHE A 71 0.71 2.93 -5.60
CA PHE A 71 0.95 1.75 -4.78
C PHE A 71 2.45 1.54 -4.57
N ASN A 72 3.08 2.33 -3.71
CA ASN A 72 4.43 2.02 -3.22
C ASN A 72 4.34 0.97 -2.10
N VAL A 73 4.84 -0.24 -2.34
CA VAL A 73 4.67 -1.39 -1.45
C VAL A 73 5.93 -2.25 -1.48
N GLU A 74 6.25 -2.85 -0.34
CA GLU A 74 7.42 -3.73 -0.18
C GLU A 74 7.04 -5.21 -0.33
N SER A 75 5.74 -5.54 -0.28
CA SER A 75 5.23 -6.91 -0.44
C SER A 75 3.90 -6.97 -1.20
N ILE A 76 3.59 -8.14 -1.74
CA ILE A 76 2.32 -8.41 -2.44
C ILE A 76 1.12 -8.39 -1.46
N GLU A 77 1.30 -8.85 -0.22
CA GLU A 77 0.26 -8.79 0.81
C GLU A 77 -0.14 -7.34 1.15
N GLU A 78 0.85 -6.44 1.19
CA GLU A 78 0.61 -5.01 1.38
C GLU A 78 -0.13 -4.41 0.18
N LEU A 79 0.22 -4.85 -1.04
CA LEU A 79 -0.46 -4.46 -2.27
C LEU A 79 -1.95 -4.82 -2.24
N GLU A 80 -2.27 -6.07 -1.92
CA GLU A 80 -3.66 -6.54 -1.82
C GLU A 80 -4.46 -5.75 -0.79
N THR A 81 -3.85 -5.49 0.37
CA THR A 81 -4.48 -4.71 1.44
C THR A 81 -4.76 -3.27 0.99
N LYS A 82 -3.81 -2.62 0.30
CA LYS A 82 -4.00 -1.27 -0.23
C LYS A 82 -5.05 -1.23 -1.34
N ILE A 83 -5.07 -2.25 -2.22
CA ILE A 83 -6.08 -2.37 -3.28
C ILE A 83 -7.49 -2.52 -2.68
N ALA A 84 -7.65 -3.34 -1.64
CA ALA A 84 -8.93 -3.49 -0.94
C ALA A 84 -9.43 -2.16 -0.37
N LYS A 85 -8.57 -1.45 0.36
CA LYS A 85 -8.88 -0.10 0.89
C LYS A 85 -9.21 0.90 -0.21
N PHE A 86 -8.45 0.89 -1.30
CA PHE A 86 -8.70 1.77 -2.44
C PHE A 86 -10.09 1.54 -3.05
N LYS A 87 -10.50 0.28 -3.20
CA LYS A 87 -11.84 -0.08 -3.69
C LYS A 87 -12.94 0.35 -2.72
N GLU A 88 -12.74 0.20 -1.42
CA GLU A 88 -13.69 0.66 -0.39
C GLU A 88 -13.92 2.17 -0.48
N VAL A 89 -12.84 2.96 -0.50
CA VAL A 89 -12.91 4.42 -0.65
C VAL A 89 -13.60 4.82 -1.96
N MET A 90 -13.29 4.14 -3.06
CA MET A 90 -13.95 4.39 -4.35
C MET A 90 -15.44 4.04 -4.32
N ALA A 91 -15.84 3.01 -3.58
CA ALA A 91 -17.24 2.65 -3.40
C ALA A 91 -18.00 3.72 -2.58
N GLU A 92 -17.42 4.19 -1.47
CA GLU A 92 -17.97 5.30 -0.68
C GLU A 92 -18.14 6.56 -1.53
N LYS A 93 -17.12 6.94 -2.30
CA LYS A 93 -17.19 8.12 -3.17
C LYS A 93 -18.14 7.97 -4.35
N LYS A 94 -18.35 6.76 -4.87
CA LYS A 94 -19.41 6.51 -5.86
C LYS A 94 -20.79 6.68 -5.24
N ILE A 95 -20.99 6.28 -3.99
CA ILE A 95 -22.27 6.47 -3.29
C ILE A 95 -22.52 7.97 -3.07
N ASP A 96 -21.51 8.74 -2.66
CA ASP A 96 -21.61 10.19 -2.45
C ASP A 96 -21.93 10.96 -3.75
N ASN A 97 -21.39 10.53 -4.89
CA ASN A 97 -21.61 11.16 -6.20
C ASN A 97 -22.82 10.59 -6.96
N SER A 98 -23.38 9.48 -6.50
CA SER A 98 -24.65 8.98 -7.03
C SER A 98 -25.74 9.89 -6.49
N PHE A 99 -26.61 10.38 -7.38
CA PHE A 99 -27.75 11.21 -7.00
C PHE A 99 -28.56 10.52 -5.90
N ILE A 100 -28.36 10.92 -4.66
CA ILE A 100 -29.28 10.67 -3.55
C ILE A 100 -30.40 11.67 -3.81
N PRO A 101 -31.63 11.23 -4.16
CA PRO A 101 -32.73 12.17 -4.29
C PRO A 101 -32.87 12.86 -2.94
N ALA A 102 -32.49 14.15 -2.88
CA ALA A 102 -32.75 14.99 -1.73
C ALA A 102 -34.27 14.97 -1.55
N ASP A 103 -34.70 14.30 -0.48
CA ASP A 103 -36.09 13.94 -0.29
C ASP A 103 -36.71 13.20 -1.49
N LYS A 104 -36.69 11.86 -1.45
CA LYS A 104 -38.00 11.23 -1.54
C LYS A 104 -38.77 11.78 -0.34
N LYS A 105 -39.41 12.95 -0.51
CA LYS A 105 -40.58 13.28 0.29
C LYS A 105 -41.37 11.99 0.22
N ASN A 106 -41.54 11.35 1.37
CA ASN A 106 -42.56 10.34 1.51
C ASN A 106 -43.84 11.10 1.18
N VAL A 107 -44.16 11.23 -0.11
CA VAL A 107 -45.45 11.65 -0.60
C VAL A 107 -46.31 10.47 -0.20
N THR A 108 -46.64 10.47 1.08
CA THR A 108 -47.57 9.53 1.66
C THR A 108 -48.81 9.78 0.83
N ASP A 109 -49.24 8.75 0.10
CA ASP A 109 -50.46 8.87 -0.69
C ASP A 109 -51.55 9.40 0.25
N LYS A 110 -52.37 10.36 -0.22
CA LYS A 110 -53.42 10.98 0.59
C LYS A 110 -54.30 9.91 1.22
N TYR A 111 -54.48 8.77 0.55
CA TYR A 111 -55.14 7.60 1.11
C TYR A 111 -54.49 7.11 2.41
N SER A 112 -53.17 6.93 2.43
CA SER A 112 -52.40 6.48 3.60
C SER A 112 -52.39 7.51 4.74
N GLU A 113 -52.53 8.81 4.43
CA GLU A 113 -52.73 9.85 5.45
C GLU A 113 -54.13 9.75 6.09
N PHE A 114 -55.17 9.52 5.28
CA PHE A 114 -56.54 9.34 5.76
C PHE A 114 -56.73 8.02 6.52
N GLU A 115 -56.01 6.97 6.16
CA GLU A 115 -56.01 5.69 6.87
C GLU A 115 -55.47 5.83 8.31
N LYS A 116 -54.35 6.54 8.50
CA LYS A 116 -53.77 6.80 9.82
C LYS A 116 -54.70 7.62 10.72
N SER A 117 -55.46 8.55 10.15
CA SER A 117 -56.44 9.38 10.85
C SER A 117 -57.83 8.75 10.96
N LYS A 118 -58.01 7.50 10.50
CA LYS A 118 -59.30 6.77 10.43
C LYS A 118 -60.41 7.56 9.72
N ASN A 119 -60.05 8.42 8.77
CA ASN A 119 -60.99 9.22 7.99
C ASN A 119 -61.48 8.45 6.77
N VAL A 120 -62.55 7.67 6.95
CA VAL A 120 -63.14 6.83 5.90
C VAL A 120 -63.62 7.65 4.69
N THR A 121 -64.20 8.83 4.91
CA THR A 121 -64.66 9.71 3.83
C THR A 121 -63.49 10.21 2.97
N GLY A 122 -62.37 10.59 3.60
CA GLY A 122 -61.15 10.98 2.90
C GLY A 122 -60.51 9.82 2.12
N MET A 123 -60.53 8.61 2.69
CA MET A 123 -60.06 7.40 2.01
C MET A 123 -60.85 7.08 0.73
N ILE A 124 -62.18 7.19 0.78
CA ILE A 124 -63.03 6.95 -0.38
C ILE A 124 -62.83 8.06 -1.42
N SER A 125 -62.82 9.32 -1.00
CA SER A 125 -62.63 10.47 -1.89
C SER A 125 -61.29 10.42 -2.63
N SER A 126 -60.20 10.06 -1.93
CA SER A 126 -58.88 9.90 -2.56
C SER A 126 -58.84 8.78 -3.59
N LYS A 127 -59.44 7.61 -3.29
CA LYS A 127 -59.56 6.51 -4.27
C LYS A 127 -60.40 6.89 -5.48
N LEU A 128 -61.57 7.52 -5.29
CA LEU A 128 -62.42 7.94 -6.39
C LEU A 128 -61.74 8.99 -7.26
N SER A 129 -61.11 10.00 -6.64
CA SER A 129 -60.35 11.02 -7.37
C SER A 129 -59.23 10.39 -8.20
N SER A 130 -58.52 9.39 -7.68
CA SER A 130 -57.49 8.66 -8.43
C SER A 130 -58.04 7.84 -9.60
N LEU A 131 -59.29 7.40 -9.55
CA LEU A 131 -59.92 6.58 -10.59
C LEU A 131 -60.60 7.43 -11.67
N PHE A 132 -61.06 8.62 -11.32
CA PHE A 132 -61.89 9.46 -12.19
C PHE A 132 -61.22 10.77 -12.64
N ASN A 133 -60.13 11.21 -12.02
CA ASN A 133 -59.28 12.27 -12.57
C ASN A 133 -58.11 11.65 -13.33
N LYS A 134 -58.32 11.42 -14.62
CA LYS A 134 -57.26 11.31 -15.62
C LYS A 134 -57.43 12.41 -16.64
#